data_AF-A0A959T0R4-F1
#
_entry.id   AF-A0A959T0R4-F1
#
_cell.length_a   1.000
_cell.length_b   1.000
_cell.length_c   1.000
_cell.angle_alpha   90.00
_cell.angle_beta   90.00
_cell.angle_gamma   90.00
#
_symmetry.space_group_name_H-M   'P 1'
#
loop_
_entity.id
_entity.type
_entity.pdbx_description
1 polymer ?
#
loop_
_entity_poly.entity_id
_entity_poly.type
_entity_poly.pdbx_seq_one_letter_code
_entity_poly.pdbx_strand_id
1 'polypeptide(L)'
;MIQNKRTVAYGLLALLAVAAVLLTVDLSPRVEYTPEPEVVEVVDTVPAVPTAYGIPLPGFVVEQEQVGRGATFGDLLTARGVPYPVIDSLVRLGEGKFDVRRMRQGNPIAFVYTDDDQREPRYFVYEVDPVEHVV
;
A
#
# COMPACT_ATOMS: atom_id res chain seq x y z
N MET A 1 -40.92 84.22 -4.39
CA MET A 1 -39.86 84.28 -5.42
C MET A 1 -39.54 82.85 -5.85
N ILE A 2 -39.97 82.46 -7.06
CA ILE A 2 -40.38 81.09 -7.45
C ILE A 2 -39.32 80.44 -8.39
N GLN A 3 -38.05 80.37 -7.98
CA GLN A 3 -36.99 79.83 -8.85
C GLN A 3 -36.23 78.60 -8.32
N ASN A 4 -36.39 78.25 -7.04
CA ASN A 4 -35.58 77.19 -6.43
C ASN A 4 -36.16 75.77 -6.58
N LYS A 5 -37.41 75.61 -7.05
CA LYS A 5 -38.04 74.28 -7.17
C LYS A 5 -37.34 73.39 -8.21
N ARG A 6 -36.81 73.97 -9.30
CA ARG A 6 -36.12 73.21 -10.36
C ARG A 6 -34.69 72.85 -9.97
N THR A 7 -33.96 73.76 -9.31
CA THR A 7 -32.60 73.48 -8.81
C THR A 7 -32.60 72.47 -7.67
N VAL A 8 -33.62 72.49 -6.80
CA VAL A 8 -33.83 71.44 -5.78
C VAL A 8 -34.15 70.09 -6.44
N ALA A 9 -34.96 70.08 -7.51
CA ALA A 9 -35.26 68.84 -8.24
C ALA A 9 -34.03 68.24 -8.92
N TYR A 10 -33.19 69.06 -9.57
CA TYR A 10 -31.93 68.58 -10.15
C TYR A 10 -30.92 68.16 -9.08
N GLY A 11 -30.88 68.85 -7.93
CA GLY A 11 -30.05 68.45 -6.79
C GLY A 11 -30.44 67.08 -6.22
N LEU A 12 -31.74 66.81 -6.09
CA LEU A 12 -32.23 65.50 -5.66
C LEU A 12 -31.89 64.42 -6.69
N LEU A 13 -32.05 64.71 -7.98
CA LEU A 13 -31.76 63.77 -9.08
C LEU A 13 -30.25 63.48 -9.18
N ALA A 14 -29.40 64.48 -8.98
CA ALA A 14 -27.94 64.31 -8.91
C ALA A 14 -27.52 63.47 -7.70
N LEU A 15 -28.14 63.68 -6.53
CA LEU A 15 -27.85 62.89 -5.33
C LEU A 15 -28.28 61.43 -5.48
N LEU A 16 -29.42 61.19 -6.14
CA LEU A 16 -29.89 59.84 -6.50
C LEU A 16 -28.96 59.17 -7.51
N ALA A 17 -28.45 59.91 -8.50
CA ALA A 17 -27.49 59.39 -9.45
C ALA A 17 -26.15 59.01 -8.78
N VAL A 18 -25.66 59.82 -7.85
CA VAL A 18 -24.44 59.50 -7.08
C VAL A 18 -24.67 58.28 -6.18
N ALA A 19 -25.83 58.16 -5.54
CA ALA A 19 -26.18 56.98 -4.75
C ALA A 19 -26.29 55.71 -5.61
N ALA A 20 -26.86 55.82 -6.82
CA ALA A 20 -26.93 54.72 -7.78
C ALA A 20 -25.54 54.29 -8.26
N VAL A 21 -24.63 55.25 -8.51
CA VAL A 21 -23.24 54.95 -8.88
C VAL A 21 -22.51 54.27 -7.73
N LEU A 22 -22.70 54.73 -6.48
CA LEU A 22 -22.09 54.11 -5.30
C LEU A 22 -22.59 52.67 -5.07
N LEU A 23 -23.83 52.34 -5.41
CA LEU A 23 -24.36 50.97 -5.36
C LEU A 23 -23.76 50.05 -6.44
N THR A 24 -23.27 50.60 -7.56
CA THR A 24 -22.62 49.80 -8.61
C THR A 24 -21.13 49.53 -8.37
N VAL A 25 -20.50 50.25 -7.43
CA VAL A 25 -19.10 50.00 -7.07
C VAL A 25 -19.06 48.87 -6.05
N ASP A 26 -18.72 47.67 -6.52
CA ASP A 26 -18.45 46.53 -5.66
C ASP A 26 -17.12 46.77 -4.92
N LEU A 27 -17.18 47.28 -3.68
CA LEU A 27 -16.04 47.54 -2.81
C LEU A 27 -15.43 46.27 -2.19
N SER A 28 -15.81 45.09 -2.68
CA SER A 28 -15.28 43.83 -2.17
C SER A 28 -13.76 43.73 -2.39
N PRO A 29 -12.95 43.51 -1.34
CA PRO A 29 -11.50 43.36 -1.49
C PRO A 29 -11.23 42.14 -2.38
N ARG A 30 -10.44 42.32 -3.43
CA ARG A 30 -9.95 41.20 -4.24
C ARG A 30 -9.14 40.28 -3.31
N VAL A 31 -9.71 39.13 -2.97
CA VAL A 31 -8.98 38.06 -2.30
C VAL A 31 -8.13 37.38 -3.37
N GLU A 32 -6.85 37.74 -3.40
CA GLU A 32 -5.86 37.13 -4.28
C GLU A 32 -5.58 35.71 -3.76
N TYR A 33 -5.98 34.70 -4.53
CA TYR A 33 -5.78 33.30 -4.17
C TYR A 33 -4.29 32.97 -4.21
N THR A 34 -3.63 33.04 -3.06
CA THR A 34 -2.33 32.40 -2.85
C THR A 34 -2.63 30.94 -2.54
N PRO A 35 -2.17 29.97 -3.34
CA PRO A 35 -2.32 28.57 -2.96
C PRO A 35 -1.63 28.37 -1.62
N GLU A 36 -2.42 27.98 -0.62
CA GLU A 36 -1.92 27.63 0.70
C GLU A 36 -0.95 26.45 0.53
N PRO A 37 0.27 26.50 1.10
CA PRO A 37 1.21 25.42 0.93
C PRO A 37 0.59 24.15 1.50
N GLU A 38 0.40 23.14 0.66
CA GLU A 38 0.02 21.80 1.10
C GLU A 38 1.04 21.35 2.14
N VAL A 39 0.59 21.28 3.39
CA VAL A 39 1.35 20.66 4.47
C VAL A 39 1.40 19.19 4.14
N VAL A 40 2.51 18.76 3.54
CA VAL A 40 2.85 17.35 3.39
C VAL A 40 2.98 16.79 4.79
N GLU A 41 1.94 16.09 5.28
CA GLU A 41 2.12 15.20 6.42
C GLU A 41 3.22 14.22 6.03
N VAL A 42 4.41 14.42 6.60
CA VAL A 42 5.45 13.41 6.60
C VAL A 42 4.92 12.30 7.49
N VAL A 43 4.17 11.38 6.88
CA VAL A 43 3.95 10.06 7.46
C VAL A 43 5.34 9.52 7.70
N ASP A 44 5.71 9.39 8.97
CA ASP A 44 6.90 8.71 9.42
C ASP A 44 6.73 7.23 9.00
N THR A 45 7.00 6.94 7.73
CA THR A 45 6.99 5.58 7.21
C THR A 45 8.24 4.93 7.78
N VAL A 46 8.13 4.40 9.01
CA VAL A 46 9.04 3.36 9.46
C VAL A 46 9.10 2.35 8.30
N PRO A 47 10.27 2.10 7.70
CA PRO A 47 10.35 1.22 6.55
C PRO A 47 9.75 -0.12 6.96
N ALA A 48 8.66 -0.50 6.30
CA ALA A 48 8.01 -1.78 6.56
C ALA A 48 9.07 -2.86 6.38
N VAL A 49 9.26 -3.67 7.42
CA VAL A 49 10.26 -4.75 7.38
C VAL A 49 9.92 -5.62 6.18
N PRO A 50 10.84 -5.79 5.22
CA PRO A 50 10.54 -6.58 4.04
C PRO A 50 10.22 -8.00 4.51
N THR A 51 9.10 -8.51 4.03
CA THR A 51 8.49 -9.75 4.52
C THR A 51 8.27 -10.65 3.31
N ALA A 52 8.67 -11.92 3.40
CA ALA A 52 8.35 -12.94 2.41
C ALA A 52 7.49 -14.02 3.07
N TYR A 53 6.39 -14.43 2.43
CA TYR A 53 5.51 -15.48 2.96
C TYR A 53 4.92 -15.19 4.36
N GLY A 54 4.85 -13.91 4.74
CA GLY A 54 4.47 -13.49 6.11
C GLY A 54 5.59 -13.60 7.15
N ILE A 55 6.82 -13.90 6.73
CA ILE A 55 8.02 -14.04 7.57
C ILE A 55 8.91 -12.80 7.41
N PRO A 56 9.33 -12.12 8.49
CA PRO A 56 10.26 -10.99 8.41
C PRO A 56 11.60 -11.46 7.85
N LEU A 57 12.12 -10.78 6.82
CA LEU A 57 13.39 -11.15 6.18
C LEU A 57 14.66 -10.92 7.04
N PRO A 58 14.74 -9.94 7.97
CA PRO A 58 15.95 -9.75 8.77
C PRO A 58 16.28 -11.01 9.58
N GLY A 59 17.50 -11.52 9.42
CA GLY A 59 17.98 -12.74 10.08
C GLY A 59 17.54 -14.04 9.42
N PHE A 60 16.90 -13.97 8.24
CA PHE A 60 16.51 -15.13 7.46
C PHE A 60 17.05 -15.06 6.02
N VAL A 61 17.43 -16.22 5.50
CA VAL A 61 17.85 -16.41 4.12
C VAL A 61 16.81 -17.25 3.40
N VAL A 62 16.28 -16.73 2.29
CA VAL A 62 15.24 -17.41 1.49
C VAL A 62 15.86 -17.95 0.20
N GLU A 63 15.75 -19.26 -0.01
CA GLU A 63 16.14 -19.92 -1.25
C GLU A 63 14.90 -20.39 -2.00
N GLN A 64 14.69 -19.85 -3.20
CA GLN A 64 13.56 -20.18 -4.06
C GLN A 64 14.00 -21.18 -5.15
N GLU A 65 13.22 -22.24 -5.30
CA GLU A 65 13.44 -23.30 -6.27
C GLU A 65 12.09 -23.75 -6.86
N GLN A 66 12.13 -24.77 -7.72
CA GLN A 66 10.92 -25.43 -8.24
C GLN A 66 10.98 -26.92 -7.93
N VAL A 67 9.82 -27.54 -7.76
CA VAL A 67 9.74 -28.99 -7.57
C VAL A 67 10.31 -29.71 -8.79
N GLY A 68 11.41 -30.43 -8.57
CA GLY A 68 12.08 -31.22 -9.59
C GLY A 68 11.24 -32.39 -10.11
N ARG A 69 11.67 -32.97 -11.24
CA ARG A 69 10.96 -34.11 -11.86
C ARG A 69 10.98 -35.33 -10.95
N GLY A 70 9.80 -35.79 -10.53
CA GLY A 70 9.65 -36.95 -9.65
C GLY A 70 10.07 -36.71 -8.20
N ALA A 71 10.37 -35.47 -7.81
CA ALA A 71 10.73 -35.15 -6.43
C ALA A 71 9.50 -35.22 -5.53
N THR A 72 9.62 -35.91 -4.41
CA THR A 72 8.58 -35.93 -3.36
C THR A 72 8.90 -34.94 -2.25
N PHE A 73 7.91 -34.61 -1.42
CA PHE A 73 8.10 -33.79 -0.22
C PHE A 73 9.22 -34.33 0.68
N GLY A 74 9.29 -35.65 0.83
CA GLY A 74 10.34 -36.29 1.62
C GLY A 74 11.73 -36.12 1.01
N ASP A 75 11.85 -36.31 -0.31
CA ASP A 75 13.13 -36.16 -1.01
C ASP A 75 13.66 -34.73 -0.90
N LEU A 76 12.78 -33.74 -1.09
CA LEU A 76 13.10 -32.31 -1.01
C LEU A 76 13.66 -31.93 0.37
N LEU A 77 13.03 -32.41 1.45
CA LEU A 77 13.46 -32.10 2.82
C LEU A 77 14.69 -32.91 3.25
N THR A 78 14.77 -34.18 2.85
CA THR A 78 15.92 -35.04 3.16
C THR A 78 17.19 -34.51 2.48
N ALA A 79 17.08 -33.98 1.26
CA ALA A 79 18.19 -33.34 0.56
C ALA A 79 18.76 -32.12 1.30
N ARG A 80 17.95 -31.48 2.17
CA ARG A 80 18.34 -30.34 3.00
C ARG A 80 18.60 -30.73 4.47
N GLY A 81 18.92 -31.99 4.72
CA GLY A 81 19.33 -32.49 6.03
C GLY A 81 18.21 -32.79 7.01
N VAL A 82 16.94 -32.59 6.64
CA VAL A 82 15.81 -32.85 7.55
C VAL A 82 15.63 -34.37 7.72
N PRO A 83 15.68 -34.89 8.96
CA PRO A 83 15.60 -36.33 9.18
C PRO A 83 14.18 -36.87 8.99
N TYR A 84 14.06 -38.09 8.48
CA TYR A 84 12.77 -38.72 8.14
C TYR A 84 11.70 -38.70 9.26
N PRO A 85 12.03 -38.94 10.55
CA PRO A 85 11.03 -38.85 11.62
C PRO A 85 10.38 -37.47 11.77
N VAL A 86 11.12 -36.40 11.44
CA VAL A 86 10.60 -35.03 11.44
C VAL A 86 9.68 -34.84 10.25
N ILE A 87 10.09 -35.29 9.06
CA ILE A 87 9.28 -35.22 7.83
C ILE A 87 7.94 -35.92 8.03
N ASP A 88 7.95 -37.15 8.54
CA ASP A 88 6.76 -37.93 8.84
C ASP A 88 5.83 -37.24 9.87
N SER A 89 6.41 -36.56 10.85
CA SER A 89 5.65 -35.74 11.80
C SER A 89 5.05 -34.48 11.15
N LEU A 90 5.77 -33.83 10.23
CA LEU A 90 5.26 -32.68 9.47
C LEU A 90 4.10 -33.09 8.57
N VAL A 91 4.18 -34.24 7.90
CA VAL A 91 3.10 -34.77 7.07
C VAL A 91 1.84 -34.96 7.92
N ARG A 92 1.94 -35.63 9.07
CA ARG A 92 0.82 -35.80 10.00
C ARG A 92 0.24 -34.49 10.52
N LEU A 93 1.08 -33.51 10.86
CA LEU A 93 0.63 -32.20 11.32
C LEU A 93 -0.05 -31.39 10.21
N GLY A 94 0.34 -31.63 8.96
CA GLY A 94 -0.25 -31.03 7.77
C GLY A 94 -1.56 -31.67 7.34
N GLU A 95 -1.89 -32.88 7.80
CA GLU A 95 -3.12 -33.57 7.44
C GLU A 95 -4.35 -32.70 7.72
N GLY A 96 -5.23 -32.58 6.73
CA GLY A 96 -6.42 -31.73 6.79
C GLY A 96 -6.19 -30.26 6.38
N LYS A 97 -4.94 -29.77 6.39
CA LYS A 97 -4.59 -28.42 5.87
C LYS A 97 -3.91 -28.49 4.51
N PHE A 98 -2.98 -29.41 4.35
CA PHE A 98 -2.19 -29.57 3.13
C PHE A 98 -1.84 -31.04 2.90
N ASP A 99 -2.23 -31.58 1.75
CA ASP A 99 -1.86 -32.93 1.33
C ASP A 99 -0.59 -32.86 0.48
N VAL A 100 0.54 -33.31 1.04
CA VAL A 100 1.85 -33.32 0.39
C VAL A 100 1.88 -34.12 -0.92
N ARG A 101 0.96 -35.07 -1.11
CA ARG A 101 0.86 -35.87 -2.34
C ARG A 101 0.29 -35.06 -3.51
N ARG A 102 -0.31 -33.90 -3.23
CA ARG A 102 -0.84 -33.00 -4.26
C ARG A 102 0.24 -32.08 -4.82
N MET A 103 1.45 -32.11 -4.28
CA MET A 103 2.59 -31.37 -4.81
C MET A 103 2.89 -31.80 -6.25
N ARG A 104 3.07 -30.82 -7.13
CA ARG A 104 3.30 -31.03 -8.56
C ARG A 104 4.68 -30.54 -8.96
N GLN A 105 5.26 -31.23 -9.94
CA GLN A 105 6.48 -30.80 -10.61
C GLN A 105 6.31 -29.40 -11.21
N GLY A 106 7.34 -28.57 -11.11
CA GLY A 106 7.39 -27.22 -11.69
C GLY A 106 6.75 -26.14 -10.81
N ASN A 107 6.05 -26.52 -9.75
CA ASN A 107 5.54 -25.53 -8.80
C ASN A 107 6.67 -24.88 -8.00
N PRO A 108 6.59 -23.57 -7.70
CA PRO A 108 7.56 -22.88 -6.88
C PRO A 108 7.57 -23.44 -5.45
N ILE A 109 8.77 -23.56 -4.90
CA ILE A 109 9.03 -23.87 -3.50
C ILE A 109 10.05 -22.88 -2.95
N ALA A 110 9.99 -22.63 -1.65
CA ALA A 110 11.02 -21.88 -0.97
C ALA A 110 11.43 -22.54 0.35
N PHE A 111 12.73 -22.50 0.61
CA PHE A 111 13.32 -22.88 1.88
C PHE A 111 13.80 -21.63 2.59
N VAL A 112 13.45 -21.50 3.86
CA VAL A 112 13.86 -20.35 4.68
C VAL A 112 14.78 -20.84 5.79
N TYR A 113 15.99 -20.28 5.84
CA TYR A 113 17.03 -20.59 6.80
C TYR A 113 17.23 -19.43 7.77
N THR A 114 17.69 -19.71 8.98
CA THR A 114 18.29 -18.69 9.85
C THR A 114 19.67 -18.32 9.35
N ASP A 115 20.08 -17.06 9.54
CA ASP A 115 21.39 -16.55 9.15
C ASP A 115 22.56 -17.25 9.89
N ASP A 116 22.32 -17.72 11.12
CA ASP A 116 23.37 -18.21 12.03
C ASP A 116 23.86 -19.65 11.80
N ASP A 117 23.06 -20.55 11.18
CA ASP A 117 23.49 -21.94 10.90
C ASP A 117 22.60 -22.56 9.81
N GLN A 118 23.15 -22.77 8.61
CA GLN A 118 22.42 -23.14 7.38
C GLN A 118 22.17 -24.65 7.21
N ARG A 119 22.08 -25.42 8.30
CA ARG A 119 22.02 -26.89 8.18
C ARG A 119 20.64 -27.42 7.84
N GLU A 120 19.59 -26.80 8.38
CA GLU A 120 18.21 -27.26 8.21
C GLU A 120 17.30 -26.05 7.98
N PRO A 121 16.34 -26.16 7.05
CA PRO A 121 15.37 -25.09 6.81
C PRO A 121 14.44 -24.95 8.02
N ARG A 122 14.17 -23.72 8.43
CA ARG A 122 13.19 -23.37 9.47
C ARG A 122 11.78 -23.37 8.93
N TYR A 123 11.63 -22.99 7.66
CA TYR A 123 10.35 -23.01 6.97
C TYR A 123 10.50 -23.64 5.59
N PHE A 124 9.47 -24.39 5.20
CA PHE A 124 9.26 -24.85 3.85
C PHE A 124 7.95 -24.24 3.35
N VAL A 125 8.01 -23.59 2.19
CA VAL A 125 6.86 -22.95 1.56
C VAL A 125 6.62 -23.60 0.22
N TYR A 126 5.37 -23.96 -0.05
CA TYR A 126 4.93 -24.49 -1.33
C TYR A 126 3.82 -23.61 -1.90
N GLU A 127 4.02 -23.15 -3.13
CA GLU A 127 3.05 -22.31 -3.83
C GLU A 127 2.18 -23.19 -4.76
N VAL A 128 0.88 -23.26 -4.45
CA VAL A 128 -0.09 -24.02 -5.26
C VAL A 128 -0.45 -23.25 -6.53
N ASP A 129 -0.65 -21.93 -6.38
CA ASP A 129 -1.00 -20.99 -7.44
C ASP A 129 0.04 -19.86 -7.51
N PRO A 130 0.38 -19.36 -8.71
CA PRO A 130 1.12 -18.10 -8.81
C PRO A 130 0.25 -17.00 -8.23
N VAL A 131 0.75 -16.30 -7.20
CA VAL A 131 0.08 -15.11 -6.69
C VAL A 131 0.19 -14.04 -7.78
N GLU A 132 -0.87 -13.90 -8.57
CA GLU A 132 -0.97 -12.89 -9.63
C GLU A 132 -0.89 -11.50 -8.98
N HIS A 133 0.31 -10.94 -8.94
CA HIS A 133 0.50 -9.53 -8.62
C HIS A 133 0.06 -8.72 -9.84
N VAL A 134 -1.17 -8.23 -9.81
CA VAL A 134 -1.60 -7.14 -10.69
C VAL A 134 -1.17 -5.84 -10.01
N VAL A 135 -0.23 -5.12 -10.63
CA VAL A 135 0.19 -3.75 -10.27
C VAL A 135 -0.57 -2.74 -11.12
#